data_AF-A0A519FUJ5-F1
#
_entry.id   AF-A0A519FUJ5-F1
#
_cell.length_a   1.000
_cell.length_b   1.000
_cell.length_c   1.000
_cell.angle_alpha   90.00
_cell.angle_beta   90.00
_cell.angle_gamma   90.00
#
_symmetry.space_group_name_H-M   'P 1'
#
loop_
_entity.id
_entity.type
_entity.pdbx_description
1 polymer ?
#
loop_
_entity_poly.entity_id
_entity_poly.type
_entity_poly.pdbx_seq_one_letter_code
_entity_poly.pdbx_strand_id
1 'polypeptide(L)'
;LGQGELPDAEPESESALYDDDFDEEVDEDVDASALDDPNAHKRFWFEHATGAGKTVAAMGFVEACRTGGVLILTHRRNLVDQFIDELKTRGYGERLSKPLLGDADIDSPGGVVGPVTIETYQWFVRNAGQISGAYTVVICDEAHTALGEKTSATIRAWTGPIFIGMTATGALIARHVTDLFPTQTSRFDLAQAARRGVIAPLRSLRIPPGPGVRTIAKVPLRKGEVDMEFDQDELAKLLDQAPFNLAIADLYKTRFRNTPGVVYTAGVQHAYNVAESFRALDMKAEAVSGETPKRELAKILADYEAGEIDVLVNAQLLAEGWNSPRATICMHLAPTASKRIYQQRVGRVT
;
A
#
# COMPACT_ATOMS: atom_id res chain seq x y z
N LEU A 1 -38.22 16.87 -66.11
CA LEU A 1 -37.11 16.42 -66.97
C LEU A 1 -35.87 17.09 -66.41
N GLY A 2 -35.03 16.50 -65.55
CA GLY A 2 -34.58 15.12 -65.42
C GLY A 2 -33.05 15.13 -65.58
N GLN A 3 -32.35 14.42 -64.66
CA GLN A 3 -30.90 14.10 -64.63
C GLN A 3 -30.01 15.20 -64.03
N GLY A 4 -29.06 14.97 -63.13
CA GLY A 4 -28.39 13.79 -62.54
C GLY A 4 -27.02 14.29 -62.05
N GLU A 5 -26.60 14.09 -60.80
CA GLU A 5 -25.50 13.22 -60.31
C GLU A 5 -24.96 13.95 -59.05
N LEU A 6 -24.78 13.41 -57.83
CA LEU A 6 -24.00 12.28 -57.29
C LEU A 6 -24.35 12.17 -55.76
N PRO A 7 -23.97 11.08 -55.06
CA PRO A 7 -24.83 10.43 -54.06
C PRO A 7 -24.67 10.89 -52.60
N ASP A 8 -25.80 10.84 -51.88
CA ASP A 8 -25.91 10.78 -50.43
C ASP A 8 -25.47 9.41 -49.90
N ALA A 9 -24.70 9.41 -48.81
CA ALA A 9 -24.52 8.25 -47.95
C ALA A 9 -24.67 8.71 -46.50
N GLU A 10 -25.88 8.56 -45.95
CA GLU A 10 -26.13 8.52 -44.51
C GLU A 10 -25.61 7.19 -43.92
N PRO A 11 -25.23 7.16 -42.63
CA PRO A 11 -24.62 5.99 -42.01
C PRO A 11 -25.67 4.93 -41.63
N GLU A 12 -25.48 3.69 -42.11
CA GLU A 12 -26.24 2.54 -41.64
C GLU A 12 -25.83 2.15 -40.22
N SER A 13 -26.86 2.02 -39.39
CA SER A 13 -26.85 1.38 -38.08
C SER A 13 -26.72 -0.13 -38.21
N GLU A 14 -25.86 -0.77 -37.43
CA GLU A 14 -26.08 -2.16 -37.01
C GLU A 14 -25.52 -2.41 -35.62
N SER A 15 -26.44 -2.70 -34.70
CA SER A 15 -26.20 -3.27 -33.40
C SER A 15 -25.89 -4.75 -33.53
N ALA A 16 -24.75 -5.22 -33.03
CA ALA A 16 -24.52 -6.63 -32.78
C ALA A 16 -23.68 -6.82 -31.50
N LEU A 17 -24.40 -7.17 -30.44
CA LEU A 17 -24.09 -8.23 -29.47
C LEU A 17 -22.59 -8.50 -29.21
N TYR A 18 -22.11 -8.02 -28.07
CA TYR A 18 -20.90 -8.53 -27.44
C TYR A 18 -21.22 -9.90 -26.83
N ASP A 19 -20.75 -10.95 -27.49
CA ASP A 19 -20.64 -12.30 -26.92
C ASP A 19 -19.57 -12.26 -25.83
N ASP A 20 -19.96 -12.67 -24.62
CA ASP A 20 -19.14 -12.71 -23.41
C ASP A 20 -18.66 -14.15 -23.21
N ASP A 21 -17.76 -14.61 -24.08
CA ASP A 21 -17.00 -15.85 -23.90
C ASP A 21 -15.54 -15.48 -23.55
N PHE A 22 -15.30 -15.19 -22.27
CA PHE A 22 -13.97 -15.29 -21.69
C PHE A 22 -13.81 -16.70 -21.15
N ASP A 23 -13.18 -17.56 -21.95
CA ASP A 23 -12.65 -18.85 -21.51
C ASP A 23 -11.80 -18.64 -20.24
N GLU A 24 -12.17 -19.35 -19.18
CA GLU A 24 -11.35 -19.53 -17.98
C GLU A 24 -10.11 -20.37 -18.34
N GLU A 25 -9.07 -19.73 -18.86
CA GLU A 25 -7.72 -20.30 -18.80
C GLU A 25 -7.24 -20.24 -17.34
N VAL A 26 -7.55 -21.31 -16.59
CA VAL A 26 -6.86 -21.65 -15.36
C VAL A 26 -5.43 -22.00 -15.75
N ASP A 27 -4.50 -21.10 -15.46
CA ASP A 27 -3.06 -21.30 -15.61
C ASP A 27 -2.63 -22.53 -14.79
N GLU A 28 -2.56 -23.71 -15.43
CA GLU A 28 -2.05 -24.96 -14.86
C GLU A 28 -0.51 -25.01 -14.92
N ASP A 29 0.18 -23.91 -14.59
CA ASP A 29 1.61 -23.96 -14.29
C ASP A 29 1.82 -24.18 -12.78
N VAL A 30 1.48 -25.39 -12.33
CA VAL A 30 1.82 -25.87 -10.98
C VAL A 30 3.34 -26.12 -10.96
N ASP A 31 4.09 -25.14 -10.45
CA ASP A 31 5.51 -25.27 -10.13
C ASP A 31 5.75 -26.57 -9.36
N ALA A 32 6.63 -27.44 -9.87
CA ALA A 32 6.96 -28.74 -9.27
C ALA A 32 7.50 -28.62 -7.83
N SER A 33 7.92 -27.42 -7.39
CA SER A 33 8.25 -27.12 -5.99
C SER A 33 7.05 -27.12 -5.03
N ALA A 34 5.82 -27.02 -5.57
CA ALA A 34 4.58 -27.06 -4.80
C ALA A 34 4.17 -28.48 -4.36
N LEU A 35 4.67 -29.52 -5.04
CA LEU A 35 4.33 -30.92 -4.75
C LEU A 35 4.92 -31.44 -3.42
N ASP A 36 5.99 -30.82 -2.93
CA ASP A 36 6.68 -31.18 -1.67
C ASP A 36 6.44 -30.17 -0.53
N ASP A 37 5.53 -29.21 -0.71
CA ASP A 37 5.23 -28.20 0.30
C ASP A 37 4.09 -28.63 1.25
N PRO A 38 4.41 -29.07 2.48
CA PRO A 38 3.46 -29.78 3.34
C PRO A 38 2.30 -28.92 3.85
N ASN A 39 2.41 -27.59 3.80
CA ASN A 39 1.35 -26.69 4.26
C ASN A 39 0.85 -25.71 3.18
N ALA A 40 1.20 -25.90 1.90
CA ALA A 40 0.71 -25.08 0.79
C ALA A 40 -0.82 -24.90 0.78
N HIS A 41 -1.57 -25.97 1.03
CA HIS A 41 -3.04 -25.98 1.12
C HIS A 41 -3.64 -25.15 2.27
N LYS A 42 -2.80 -24.68 3.22
CA LYS A 42 -3.19 -23.80 4.33
C LYS A 42 -2.76 -22.35 4.14
N ARG A 43 -2.24 -21.98 2.96
CA ARG A 43 -1.71 -20.63 2.69
C ARG A 43 -2.52 -19.96 1.60
N PHE A 44 -3.22 -18.92 2.01
CA PHE A 44 -4.14 -18.17 1.16
C PHE A 44 -3.66 -16.73 1.04
N TRP A 45 -4.00 -16.07 -0.05
CA TRP A 45 -3.84 -14.62 -0.16
C TRP A 45 -5.04 -13.97 -0.83
N PHE A 46 -5.19 -12.68 -0.58
CA PHE A 46 -6.11 -11.83 -1.32
C PHE A 46 -5.44 -10.49 -1.64
N GLU A 47 -5.79 -9.98 -2.82
CA GLU A 47 -5.36 -8.67 -3.26
C GLU A 47 -6.31 -7.62 -2.69
N HIS A 48 -5.76 -6.70 -1.90
CA HIS A 48 -6.51 -5.67 -1.22
C HIS A 48 -5.82 -4.32 -1.41
N ALA A 49 -6.53 -3.37 -2.02
CA ALA A 49 -5.99 -2.05 -2.27
C ALA A 49 -5.56 -1.32 -0.97
N THR A 50 -4.51 -0.53 -1.05
CA THR A 50 -4.12 0.44 -0.01
C THR A 50 -5.27 1.41 0.25
N GLY A 51 -5.58 1.68 1.52
CA GLY A 51 -6.72 2.52 1.92
C GLY A 51 -8.06 1.78 2.04
N ALA A 52 -8.26 0.67 1.33
CA ALA A 52 -9.56 0.01 1.25
C ALA A 52 -9.97 -0.86 2.47
N GLY A 53 -9.16 -0.89 3.55
CA GLY A 53 -9.51 -1.61 4.77
C GLY A 53 -8.83 -2.97 4.96
N LYS A 54 -7.53 -3.12 4.62
CA LYS A 54 -6.74 -4.31 5.00
C LYS A 54 -6.85 -4.63 6.49
N THR A 55 -6.81 -3.60 7.35
CA THR A 55 -7.04 -3.80 8.78
C THR A 55 -8.45 -4.32 9.04
N VAL A 56 -9.47 -3.82 8.34
CA VAL A 56 -10.86 -4.31 8.47
C VAL A 56 -10.95 -5.78 8.07
N ALA A 57 -10.29 -6.20 6.99
CA ALA A 57 -10.19 -7.59 6.60
C ALA A 57 -9.48 -8.43 7.68
N ALA A 58 -8.35 -7.94 8.21
CA ALA A 58 -7.65 -8.57 9.33
C ALA A 58 -8.56 -8.71 10.56
N MET A 59 -9.40 -7.71 10.85
CA MET A 59 -10.37 -7.75 11.94
C MET A 59 -11.46 -8.77 11.70
N GLY A 60 -11.90 -8.97 10.45
CA GLY A 60 -12.82 -10.05 10.10
C GLY A 60 -12.26 -11.42 10.49
N PHE A 61 -10.96 -11.65 10.26
CA PHE A 61 -10.29 -12.88 10.70
C PHE A 61 -10.14 -12.96 12.22
N VAL A 62 -9.81 -11.85 12.89
CA VAL A 62 -9.77 -11.80 14.36
C VAL A 62 -11.13 -12.14 14.96
N GLU A 63 -12.22 -11.57 14.45
CA GLU A 63 -13.59 -11.83 14.92
C GLU A 63 -14.03 -13.27 14.64
N ALA A 64 -13.67 -13.83 13.48
CA ALA A 64 -13.95 -15.21 13.14
C ALA A 64 -13.18 -16.22 14.01
N CYS A 65 -11.96 -15.88 14.41
CA CYS A 65 -11.10 -16.71 15.27
C CYS A 65 -11.37 -16.44 16.75
N ARG A 66 -12.51 -16.91 17.28
CA ARG A 66 -12.92 -16.59 18.66
C ARG A 66 -12.13 -17.32 19.75
N THR A 67 -11.62 -18.51 19.47
CA THR A 67 -10.96 -19.37 20.47
C THR A 67 -9.49 -19.60 20.17
N GLY A 68 -9.10 -19.67 18.91
CA GLY A 68 -7.71 -19.79 18.48
C GLY A 68 -6.97 -18.45 18.46
N GLY A 69 -5.67 -18.47 18.72
CA GLY A 69 -4.83 -17.27 18.68
C GLY A 69 -4.60 -16.78 17.26
N VAL A 70 -4.47 -15.46 17.11
CA VAL A 70 -4.15 -14.78 15.85
C VAL A 70 -2.81 -14.06 15.98
N LEU A 71 -1.88 -14.35 15.09
CA LEU A 71 -0.62 -13.62 14.96
C LEU A 71 -0.65 -12.76 13.70
N ILE A 72 -0.53 -11.45 13.86
CA ILE A 72 -0.44 -10.50 12.75
C ILE A 72 1.03 -10.11 12.57
N LEU A 73 1.56 -10.32 11.37
CA LEU A 73 2.93 -10.02 10.98
C LEU A 73 2.97 -8.83 10.04
N THR A 74 3.83 -7.86 10.34
CA THR A 74 4.09 -6.68 9.49
C THR A 74 5.59 -6.43 9.34
N HIS A 75 6.01 -5.60 8.39
CA HIS A 75 7.43 -5.35 8.12
C HIS A 75 8.03 -4.21 8.95
N ARG A 76 7.22 -3.32 9.55
CA ARG A 76 7.72 -2.18 10.33
C ARG A 76 7.11 -2.08 11.72
N ARG A 77 7.89 -1.56 12.68
CA ARG A 77 7.44 -1.42 14.07
C ARG A 77 6.37 -0.35 14.28
N ASN A 78 6.35 0.72 13.49
CA ASN A 78 5.28 1.72 13.55
C ASN A 78 3.92 1.14 13.13
N LEU A 79 3.91 0.15 12.22
CA LEU A 79 2.67 -0.54 11.82
C LEU A 79 2.14 -1.44 12.93
N VAL A 80 3.04 -2.03 13.74
CA VAL A 80 2.64 -2.79 14.94
C VAL A 80 1.84 -1.89 15.90
N ASP A 81 2.36 -0.72 16.21
CA ASP A 81 1.70 0.23 17.11
C ASP A 81 0.34 0.69 16.53
N GLN A 82 0.29 0.96 15.21
CA GLN A 82 -0.95 1.32 14.52
C GLN A 82 -2.02 0.21 14.59
N PHE A 83 -1.65 -1.05 14.33
CA PHE A 83 -2.58 -2.19 14.42
C PHE A 83 -3.12 -2.36 15.85
N ILE A 84 -2.26 -2.19 16.85
CA ILE A 84 -2.65 -2.26 18.27
C ILE A 84 -3.71 -1.19 18.60
N ASP A 85 -3.50 0.04 18.17
CA ASP A 85 -4.44 1.14 18.43
C ASP A 85 -5.75 0.99 17.66
N GLU A 86 -5.70 0.50 16.42
CA GLU A 86 -6.91 0.17 15.64
C GLU A 86 -7.72 -0.97 16.30
N LEU A 87 -7.07 -2.04 16.76
CA LEU A 87 -7.69 -3.14 17.50
C LEU A 87 -8.39 -2.66 18.78
N LYS A 88 -7.73 -1.80 19.56
CA LYS A 88 -8.31 -1.21 20.78
C LYS A 88 -9.53 -0.36 20.45
N THR A 89 -9.43 0.52 19.46
CA THR A 89 -10.51 1.42 19.04
C THR A 89 -11.74 0.65 18.57
N ARG A 90 -11.54 -0.54 18.00
CA ARG A 90 -12.62 -1.43 17.52
C ARG A 90 -13.14 -2.41 18.59
N GLY A 91 -12.65 -2.34 19.83
CA GLY A 91 -13.15 -3.16 20.95
C GLY A 91 -12.44 -4.49 21.15
N TYR A 92 -11.36 -4.79 20.43
CA TYR A 92 -10.58 -6.03 20.60
C TYR A 92 -9.42 -5.89 21.58
N GLY A 93 -9.35 -4.78 22.33
CA GLY A 93 -8.24 -4.47 23.22
C GLY A 93 -7.99 -5.52 24.31
N GLU A 94 -9.04 -6.17 24.82
CA GLU A 94 -8.93 -7.24 25.83
C GLU A 94 -8.31 -8.53 25.28
N ARG A 95 -8.32 -8.71 23.96
CA ARG A 95 -7.73 -9.87 23.28
C ARG A 95 -6.24 -9.70 23.02
N LEU A 96 -5.72 -8.47 23.12
CA LEU A 96 -4.31 -8.19 22.87
C LEU A 96 -3.42 -8.90 23.90
N SER A 97 -2.47 -9.69 23.41
CA SER A 97 -1.51 -10.42 24.24
C SER A 97 -0.08 -10.08 23.88
N LYS A 98 0.82 -10.29 24.84
CA LYS A 98 2.25 -10.40 24.53
C LYS A 98 2.49 -11.63 23.64
N PRO A 99 3.61 -11.67 22.88
CA PRO A 99 3.92 -12.83 22.08
C PRO A 99 3.99 -14.12 22.90
N LEU A 100 3.39 -15.17 22.36
CA LEU A 100 3.28 -16.47 23.01
C LEU A 100 4.37 -17.39 22.43
N LEU A 101 5.20 -17.93 23.31
CA LEU A 101 6.35 -18.77 22.96
C LEU A 101 6.30 -20.08 23.76
N GLY A 102 6.88 -21.14 23.21
CA GLY A 102 6.89 -22.48 23.80
C GLY A 102 5.49 -23.07 23.97
N ASP A 103 5.29 -23.81 25.06
CA ASP A 103 4.00 -24.43 25.43
C ASP A 103 3.03 -23.43 26.08
N ALA A 104 3.20 -22.13 25.85
CA ALA A 104 2.25 -21.13 26.33
C ALA A 104 0.89 -21.36 25.63
N ASP A 105 0.00 -22.04 26.35
CA ASP A 105 -1.32 -22.41 25.88
C ASP A 105 -2.35 -21.29 26.12
N ILE A 106 -3.39 -21.27 25.28
CA ILE A 106 -4.54 -20.36 25.42
C ILE A 106 -5.23 -20.56 26.79
N ASP A 107 -5.14 -21.77 27.33
CA ASP A 107 -5.76 -22.19 28.59
C ASP A 107 -4.86 -22.01 29.83
N SER A 108 -3.71 -21.34 29.69
CA SER A 108 -2.86 -21.00 30.84
C SER A 108 -3.67 -20.20 31.88
N PRO A 109 -3.47 -20.38 33.20
CA PRO A 109 -4.18 -19.59 34.21
C PRO A 109 -3.90 -18.08 34.04
N GLY A 110 -4.93 -17.31 33.67
CA GLY A 110 -4.79 -15.89 33.31
C GLY A 110 -4.51 -15.63 31.82
N GLY A 111 -4.59 -16.66 30.98
CA GLY A 111 -4.51 -16.59 29.52
C GLY A 111 -5.73 -15.90 28.92
N VAL A 112 -5.51 -15.21 27.80
CA VAL A 112 -6.54 -14.50 27.05
C VAL A 112 -7.12 -15.47 26.03
N VAL A 113 -8.44 -15.66 26.04
CA VAL A 113 -9.13 -16.50 25.04
C VAL A 113 -9.03 -15.84 23.66
N GLY A 114 -8.58 -16.61 22.66
CA GLY A 114 -8.33 -16.09 21.30
C GLY A 114 -7.32 -14.94 21.30
N PRO A 115 -6.08 -15.16 21.79
CA PRO A 115 -5.08 -14.10 21.95
C PRO A 115 -4.69 -13.51 20.60
N VAL A 116 -4.60 -12.18 20.52
CA VAL A 116 -4.16 -11.45 19.32
C VAL A 116 -2.80 -10.82 19.60
N THR A 117 -1.80 -11.21 18.82
CA THR A 117 -0.44 -10.68 18.90
C THR A 117 -0.09 -10.02 17.59
N ILE A 118 0.58 -8.87 17.64
CA ILE A 118 1.09 -8.16 16.46
C ILE A 118 2.59 -8.01 16.61
N GLU A 119 3.35 -8.52 15.64
CA GLU A 119 4.81 -8.49 15.65
C GLU A 119 5.39 -8.29 14.24
N THR A 120 6.70 -8.07 14.16
CA THR A 120 7.36 -7.91 12.86
C THR A 120 7.80 -9.24 12.23
N TYR A 121 7.98 -9.27 10.90
CA TYR A 121 8.63 -10.41 10.24
C TYR A 121 10.03 -10.72 10.80
N GLN A 122 10.77 -9.69 11.23
CA GLN A 122 12.07 -9.87 11.87
C GLN A 122 11.94 -10.61 13.21
N TRP A 123 10.94 -10.27 14.02
CA TRP A 123 10.64 -11.02 15.25
C TRP A 123 10.24 -12.45 14.92
N PHE A 124 9.37 -12.64 13.92
CA PHE A 124 8.90 -13.96 13.50
C PHE A 124 10.05 -14.91 13.12
N VAL A 125 10.95 -14.46 12.24
CA VAL A 125 12.11 -15.26 11.82
C VAL A 125 13.06 -15.54 13.00
N ARG A 126 13.26 -14.57 13.90
CA ARG A 126 14.15 -14.75 15.07
C ARG A 126 13.64 -15.80 16.06
N ASN A 127 12.33 -15.95 16.18
CA ASN A 127 11.69 -16.87 17.13
C ASN A 127 11.18 -18.16 16.46
N ALA A 128 11.56 -18.41 15.20
CA ALA A 128 11.17 -19.60 14.45
C ALA A 128 11.41 -20.88 15.27
N GLY A 129 10.40 -21.77 15.31
CA GLY A 129 10.44 -23.01 16.09
C GLY A 129 10.14 -22.86 17.58
N GLN A 130 10.05 -21.63 18.11
CA GLN A 130 9.65 -21.36 19.50
C GLN A 130 8.28 -20.68 19.60
N ILE A 131 7.67 -20.28 18.49
CA ILE A 131 6.36 -19.64 18.49
C ILE A 131 5.31 -20.68 18.90
N SER A 132 4.46 -20.31 19.86
CA SER A 132 3.45 -21.22 20.41
C SER A 132 2.49 -21.73 19.33
N GLY A 133 2.10 -23.00 19.44
CA GLY A 133 1.05 -23.62 18.63
C GLY A 133 -0.35 -23.06 18.90
N ALA A 134 -0.51 -22.20 19.92
CA ALA A 134 -1.76 -21.49 20.22
C ALA A 134 -2.24 -20.60 19.06
N TYR A 135 -1.34 -20.13 18.20
CA TYR A 135 -1.73 -19.37 17.02
C TYR A 135 -2.28 -20.30 15.94
N THR A 136 -3.58 -20.20 15.67
CA THR A 136 -4.26 -20.99 14.63
C THR A 136 -4.32 -20.27 13.30
N VAL A 137 -4.21 -18.94 13.31
CA VAL A 137 -4.18 -18.09 12.12
C VAL A 137 -3.01 -17.11 12.19
N VAL A 138 -2.27 -17.02 11.10
CA VAL A 138 -1.19 -16.03 10.91
C VAL A 138 -1.56 -15.12 9.74
N ILE A 139 -1.71 -13.84 10.03
CA ILE A 139 -2.01 -12.82 9.04
C ILE A 139 -0.70 -12.14 8.64
N CYS A 140 -0.33 -12.21 7.37
CA CYS A 140 0.86 -11.62 6.79
C CYS A 140 0.49 -10.31 6.08
N ASP A 141 0.62 -9.18 6.75
CA ASP A 141 0.46 -7.86 6.14
C ASP A 141 1.62 -7.53 5.21
N GLU A 142 1.33 -6.79 4.14
CA GLU A 142 2.22 -6.57 3.00
C GLU A 142 2.95 -7.86 2.59
N ALA A 143 2.19 -8.92 2.34
CA ALA A 143 2.69 -10.29 2.15
C ALA A 143 3.79 -10.44 1.08
N HIS A 144 3.88 -9.50 0.13
CA HIS A 144 5.00 -9.43 -0.81
C HIS A 144 6.36 -9.28 -0.10
N THR A 145 6.42 -8.63 1.07
CA THR A 145 7.64 -8.52 1.89
C THR A 145 8.02 -9.85 2.56
N ALA A 146 7.10 -10.81 2.67
CA ALA A 146 7.36 -12.14 3.22
C ALA A 146 8.09 -13.08 2.24
N LEU A 147 8.27 -12.64 0.98
CA LEU A 147 8.93 -13.41 -0.08
C LEU A 147 10.46 -13.51 0.08
N GLY A 148 11.05 -12.88 1.10
CA GLY A 148 12.45 -13.09 1.46
C GLY A 148 12.73 -14.52 1.89
N GLU A 149 13.90 -15.06 1.52
CA GLU A 149 14.26 -16.48 1.68
C GLU A 149 14.04 -17.02 3.10
N LYS A 150 14.50 -16.29 4.13
CA LYS A 150 14.34 -16.72 5.53
C LYS A 150 12.87 -16.73 5.97
N THR A 151 12.13 -15.68 5.66
CA THR A 151 10.71 -15.56 6.04
C THR A 151 9.86 -16.63 5.35
N SER A 152 10.06 -16.82 4.05
CA SER A 152 9.39 -17.87 3.27
C SER A 152 9.71 -19.26 3.80
N ALA A 153 10.98 -19.54 4.13
CA ALA A 153 11.38 -20.84 4.71
C ALA A 153 10.72 -21.07 6.08
N THR A 154 10.65 -20.07 6.94
CA THR A 154 9.97 -20.17 8.24
C THR A 154 8.47 -20.42 8.08
N ILE A 155 7.79 -19.75 7.14
CA ILE A 155 6.37 -19.97 6.85
C ILE A 155 6.11 -21.39 6.32
N ARG A 156 6.96 -21.88 5.41
CA ARG A 156 6.87 -23.24 4.86
C ARG A 156 7.11 -24.31 5.94
N ALA A 157 8.01 -24.05 6.89
CA ALA A 157 8.31 -24.98 7.98
C ALA A 157 7.22 -25.07 9.06
N TRP A 158 6.38 -24.03 9.23
CA TRP A 158 5.38 -23.99 10.29
C TRP A 158 4.01 -24.49 9.82
N THR A 159 3.74 -25.79 9.99
CA THR A 159 2.58 -26.48 9.38
C THR A 159 1.27 -26.41 10.18
N GLY A 160 1.33 -25.89 11.41
CA GLY A 160 0.20 -25.76 12.33
C GLY A 160 -0.88 -24.79 11.80
N PRO A 161 -0.60 -23.48 11.75
CA PRO A 161 -1.58 -22.45 11.46
C PRO A 161 -1.99 -22.37 9.98
N ILE A 162 -3.10 -21.67 9.75
CA ILE A 162 -3.48 -21.14 8.44
C ILE A 162 -2.77 -19.80 8.23
N PHE A 163 -2.15 -19.61 7.07
CA PHE A 163 -1.54 -18.33 6.71
C PHE A 163 -2.40 -17.56 5.72
N ILE A 164 -2.50 -16.25 5.96
CA ILE A 164 -3.30 -15.33 5.17
C ILE A 164 -2.43 -14.15 4.75
N GLY A 165 -2.02 -14.13 3.49
CA GLY A 165 -1.29 -13.02 2.89
C GLY A 165 -2.22 -11.90 2.45
N MET A 166 -2.00 -10.69 2.96
CA MET A 166 -2.69 -9.48 2.53
C MET A 166 -1.70 -8.58 1.79
N THR A 167 -2.01 -8.22 0.55
CA THR A 167 -1.12 -7.36 -0.25
C THR A 167 -1.93 -6.51 -1.22
N ALA A 168 -1.45 -5.30 -1.51
CA ALA A 168 -2.02 -4.47 -2.57
C ALA A 168 -1.48 -4.83 -3.96
N THR A 169 -0.46 -5.70 -4.03
CA THR A 169 0.22 -6.09 -5.26
C THR A 169 0.62 -7.56 -5.20
N GLY A 170 0.19 -8.36 -6.20
CA GLY A 170 0.56 -9.78 -6.31
C GLY A 170 1.98 -10.03 -6.85
N ALA A 171 2.56 -9.10 -7.59
CA ALA A 171 3.82 -9.30 -8.31
C ALA A 171 5.00 -8.48 -7.72
N LEU A 172 6.13 -9.15 -7.46
CA LEU A 172 7.47 -8.53 -7.39
C LEU A 172 8.27 -8.88 -8.64
N ILE A 173 9.35 -8.14 -8.90
CA ILE A 173 10.20 -8.28 -10.10
C ILE A 173 10.80 -9.68 -10.30
N ALA A 174 10.91 -10.50 -9.25
CA ALA A 174 11.52 -11.83 -9.32
C ALA A 174 10.75 -12.94 -8.60
N ARG A 175 9.69 -12.61 -7.85
CA ARG A 175 8.90 -13.56 -7.04
C ARG A 175 7.44 -13.11 -7.02
N HIS A 176 6.52 -14.02 -7.21
CA HIS A 176 5.11 -13.72 -7.11
C HIS A 176 4.60 -14.12 -5.72
N VAL A 177 3.58 -13.42 -5.20
CA VAL A 177 2.98 -13.77 -3.90
C VAL A 177 2.44 -15.20 -3.91
N THR A 178 2.09 -15.72 -5.09
CA THR A 178 1.69 -17.12 -5.31
C THR A 178 2.78 -18.13 -5.00
N ASP A 179 4.07 -17.76 -5.08
CA ASP A 179 5.20 -18.64 -4.73
C ASP A 179 5.15 -19.05 -3.26
N LEU A 180 4.56 -18.22 -2.41
CA LEU A 180 4.40 -18.49 -0.98
C LEU A 180 2.94 -18.75 -0.60
N PHE A 181 1.99 -18.10 -1.24
CA PHE A 181 0.56 -18.23 -0.98
C PHE A 181 -0.14 -18.71 -2.25
N PRO A 182 -0.19 -20.03 -2.51
CA PRO A 182 -0.61 -20.54 -3.82
C PRO A 182 -2.09 -20.31 -4.11
N THR A 183 -2.95 -20.25 -3.08
CA THR A 183 -4.41 -20.11 -3.28
C THR A 183 -4.87 -18.66 -3.17
N GLN A 184 -5.37 -18.08 -4.27
CA GLN A 184 -6.05 -16.77 -4.26
C GLN A 184 -7.53 -16.97 -3.92
N THR A 185 -8.02 -16.43 -2.79
CA THR A 185 -9.40 -16.68 -2.32
C THR A 185 -10.40 -15.61 -2.75
N SER A 186 -9.95 -14.38 -3.03
CA SER A 186 -10.77 -13.32 -3.62
C SER A 186 -9.90 -12.19 -4.18
N ARG A 187 -10.39 -11.50 -5.21
CA ARG A 187 -9.88 -10.20 -5.65
C ARG A 187 -10.83 -9.12 -5.12
N PHE A 188 -10.33 -8.21 -4.28
CA PHE A 188 -11.02 -6.97 -3.93
C PHE A 188 -10.12 -5.80 -4.32
N ASP A 189 -10.08 -5.54 -5.62
CA ASP A 189 -9.20 -4.52 -6.20
C ASP A 189 -9.69 -3.09 -5.89
N LEU A 190 -8.81 -2.12 -6.14
CA LEU A 190 -9.09 -0.68 -5.91
C LEU A 190 -10.32 -0.21 -6.70
N ALA A 191 -10.57 -0.76 -7.89
CA ALA A 191 -11.69 -0.38 -8.73
C ALA A 191 -13.03 -0.94 -8.21
N GLN A 192 -13.04 -2.13 -7.63
CA GLN A 192 -14.18 -2.70 -6.94
C GLN A 192 -14.46 -1.97 -5.62
N ALA A 193 -13.43 -1.63 -4.85
CA ALA A 193 -13.56 -0.83 -3.64
C ALA A 193 -14.18 0.55 -3.92
N ALA A 194 -13.72 1.24 -4.98
CA ALA A 194 -14.29 2.52 -5.40
C ALA A 194 -15.73 2.39 -5.91
N ARG A 195 -16.03 1.36 -6.73
CA ARG A 195 -17.40 1.10 -7.23
C ARG A 195 -18.40 0.79 -6.12
N ARG A 196 -17.96 0.12 -5.05
CA ARG A 196 -18.81 -0.21 -3.89
C ARG A 196 -18.85 0.89 -2.82
N GLY A 197 -18.16 2.03 -3.05
CA GLY A 197 -18.14 3.15 -2.12
C GLY A 197 -17.37 2.89 -0.82
N VAL A 198 -16.51 1.86 -0.81
CA VAL A 198 -15.64 1.54 0.35
C VAL A 198 -14.47 2.53 0.45
N ILE A 199 -14.03 3.07 -0.69
CA ILE A 199 -13.04 4.14 -0.79
C ILE A 199 -13.57 5.25 -1.71
N ALA A 200 -13.02 6.45 -1.58
CA ALA A 200 -13.39 7.55 -2.47
C ALA A 200 -12.94 7.26 -3.92
N PRO A 201 -13.77 7.53 -4.94
CA PRO A 201 -13.37 7.38 -6.34
C PRO A 201 -12.23 8.34 -6.68
N LEU A 202 -11.10 7.78 -7.12
CA LEU A 202 -9.92 8.55 -7.52
C LEU A 202 -10.15 9.32 -8.82
N ARG A 203 -9.81 10.61 -8.82
CA ARG A 203 -9.68 11.42 -10.03
C ARG A 203 -8.22 11.79 -10.23
N SER A 204 -7.62 11.25 -11.29
CA SER A 204 -6.23 11.57 -11.65
C SER A 204 -6.19 12.71 -12.66
N LEU A 205 -5.34 13.70 -12.40
CA LEU A 205 -5.02 14.77 -13.34
C LEU A 205 -3.53 14.68 -13.68
N ARG A 206 -3.23 14.38 -14.95
CA ARG A 206 -1.86 14.30 -15.44
C ARG A 206 -1.47 15.62 -16.10
N ILE A 207 -0.40 16.23 -15.61
CA ILE A 207 0.14 17.46 -16.20
C ILE A 207 1.37 17.07 -17.00
N PRO A 208 1.33 17.20 -18.34
CA PRO A 208 2.50 16.93 -19.14
C PRO A 208 3.58 17.98 -18.86
N PRO A 209 4.86 17.59 -18.91
CA PRO A 209 5.95 18.56 -18.84
C PRO A 209 5.81 19.59 -19.96
N GLY A 210 5.93 20.88 -19.62
CA GLY A 210 5.91 21.96 -20.59
C GLY A 210 7.16 21.97 -21.49
N PRO A 211 7.18 22.78 -22.55
CA PRO A 211 8.36 22.96 -23.40
C PRO A 211 9.59 23.37 -22.56
N GLY A 212 10.71 22.67 -22.73
CA GLY A 212 11.96 22.93 -22.00
C GLY A 212 12.07 22.26 -20.62
N VAL A 213 11.02 21.56 -20.16
CA VAL A 213 11.12 20.72 -18.96
C VAL A 213 11.99 19.50 -19.26
N ARG A 214 13.00 19.28 -18.42
CA ARG A 214 13.98 18.20 -18.61
C ARG A 214 13.28 16.84 -18.49
N THR A 215 13.52 15.99 -19.49
CA THR A 215 13.03 14.62 -19.47
C THR A 215 13.73 13.80 -18.39
N ILE A 216 12.95 12.98 -17.68
CA ILE A 216 13.49 11.97 -16.74
C ILE A 216 14.07 10.75 -17.47
N ALA A 217 13.97 10.68 -18.81
CA ALA A 217 14.42 9.53 -19.61
C ALA A 217 15.93 9.24 -19.50
N LYS A 218 16.73 10.21 -19.06
CA LYS A 218 18.17 10.05 -18.85
C LYS A 218 18.53 9.68 -17.41
N VAL A 219 17.58 9.69 -16.48
CA VAL A 219 17.82 9.29 -15.09
C VAL A 219 18.02 7.77 -15.07
N PRO A 220 19.16 7.27 -14.59
CA PRO A 220 19.44 5.84 -14.52
C PRO A 220 18.40 5.10 -13.68
N LEU A 221 18.09 3.87 -14.09
CA LEU A 221 17.35 2.92 -13.25
C LEU A 221 18.35 2.08 -12.46
N ARG A 222 18.13 1.99 -11.16
CA ARG A 222 18.83 1.09 -10.24
C ARG A 222 17.91 -0.06 -9.88
N LYS A 223 18.46 -1.27 -9.87
CA LYS A 223 17.76 -2.46 -9.40
C LYS A 223 17.78 -2.47 -7.87
N GLY A 224 16.62 -2.33 -7.24
CA GLY A 224 16.45 -2.57 -5.81
C GLY A 224 16.18 -4.05 -5.50
N GLU A 225 16.02 -4.36 -4.22
CA GLU A 225 15.67 -5.72 -3.76
C GLU A 225 14.28 -6.16 -4.25
N VAL A 226 13.34 -5.20 -4.30
CA VAL A 226 11.92 -5.44 -4.54
C VAL A 226 11.48 -4.92 -5.92
N ASP A 227 11.96 -3.73 -6.28
CA ASP A 227 11.57 -3.00 -7.48
C ASP A 227 12.76 -2.35 -8.20
N MET A 228 12.60 -2.06 -9.49
CA MET A 228 13.46 -1.18 -10.27
C MET A 228 13.01 0.24 -10.00
N GLU A 229 13.95 1.12 -9.69
CA GLU A 229 13.64 2.50 -9.35
C GLU A 229 14.66 3.45 -9.93
N PHE A 230 14.26 4.69 -10.17
CA PHE A 230 15.18 5.75 -10.57
C PHE A 230 16.26 5.99 -9.52
N ASP A 231 17.44 6.38 -9.97
CA ASP A 231 18.45 7.00 -9.13
C ASP A 231 17.86 8.22 -8.43
N GLN A 232 17.68 8.14 -7.10
CA GLN A 232 16.96 9.16 -6.35
C GLN A 232 17.74 10.48 -6.28
N ASP A 233 19.07 10.43 -6.25
CA ASP A 233 19.90 11.64 -6.20
C ASP A 233 19.87 12.39 -7.53
N GLU A 234 19.99 11.67 -8.64
CA GLU A 234 19.88 12.26 -9.98
C GLU A 234 18.46 12.75 -10.26
N LEU A 235 17.43 11.99 -9.86
CA LEU A 235 16.04 12.39 -10.01
C LEU A 235 15.74 13.66 -9.20
N ALA A 236 16.19 13.74 -7.95
CA ALA A 236 16.00 14.91 -7.11
C ALA A 236 16.69 16.15 -7.71
N LYS A 237 17.96 16.04 -8.13
CA LYS A 237 18.68 17.16 -8.79
C LYS A 237 17.99 17.65 -10.05
N LEU A 238 17.39 16.73 -10.80
CA LEU A 238 16.69 17.05 -12.05
C LEU A 238 15.39 17.82 -11.79
N LEU A 239 14.63 17.41 -10.76
CA LEU A 239 13.30 17.93 -10.47
C LEU A 239 13.29 19.15 -9.54
N ASP A 240 14.25 19.23 -8.61
CA ASP A 240 14.34 20.29 -7.62
C ASP A 240 14.87 21.58 -8.24
N GLN A 241 13.98 22.34 -8.83
CA GLN A 241 14.28 23.59 -9.52
C GLN A 241 13.28 24.66 -9.04
N ALA A 242 13.79 25.78 -8.52
CA ALA A 242 12.94 26.81 -7.92
C ALA A 242 11.78 27.29 -8.83
N PRO A 243 11.98 27.54 -10.15
CA PRO A 243 10.87 27.91 -11.02
C PRO A 243 9.78 26.83 -11.13
N PHE A 244 10.17 25.56 -11.09
CA PHE A 244 9.24 24.44 -11.14
C PHE A 244 8.50 24.27 -9.81
N ASN A 245 9.21 24.35 -8.69
CA ASN A 245 8.62 24.27 -7.36
C ASN A 245 7.57 25.38 -7.13
N LEU A 246 7.84 26.60 -7.58
CA LEU A 246 6.88 27.71 -7.57
C LEU A 246 5.68 27.46 -8.48
N ALA A 247 5.90 26.98 -9.71
CA ALA A 247 4.80 26.65 -10.62
C ALA A 247 3.89 25.55 -10.08
N ILE A 248 4.46 24.55 -9.38
CA ILE A 248 3.70 23.49 -8.71
C ILE A 248 2.84 24.06 -7.58
N ALA A 249 3.42 24.92 -6.74
CA ALA A 249 2.70 25.55 -5.64
C ALA A 249 1.57 26.46 -6.16
N ASP A 250 1.82 27.26 -7.20
CA ASP A 250 0.83 28.12 -7.84
C ASP A 250 -0.32 27.32 -8.46
N LEU A 251 0.00 26.24 -9.16
CA LEU A 251 -0.98 25.30 -9.68
C LEU A 251 -1.84 24.72 -8.54
N TYR A 252 -1.23 24.25 -7.46
CA TYR A 252 -1.96 23.69 -6.33
C TYR A 252 -2.90 24.75 -5.75
N LYS A 253 -2.40 25.96 -5.47
CA LYS A 253 -3.18 27.08 -4.92
C LYS A 253 -4.35 27.43 -5.83
N THR A 254 -4.10 27.57 -7.12
CA THR A 254 -5.11 27.95 -8.11
C THR A 254 -6.20 26.90 -8.26
N ARG A 255 -5.82 25.61 -8.21
CA ARG A 255 -6.75 24.51 -8.49
C ARG A 255 -7.47 23.97 -7.25
N PHE A 256 -6.80 23.97 -6.11
CA PHE A 256 -7.24 23.30 -4.88
C PHE A 256 -7.30 24.25 -3.68
N ARG A 257 -6.79 25.48 -3.78
CA ARG A 257 -6.78 26.47 -2.69
C ARG A 257 -6.16 25.88 -1.42
N ASN A 258 -6.91 25.88 -0.32
CA ASN A 258 -6.52 25.35 0.99
C ASN A 258 -6.99 23.90 1.20
N THR A 259 -7.40 23.18 0.14
CA THR A 259 -7.82 21.78 0.28
C THR A 259 -6.64 20.97 0.82
N PRO A 260 -6.82 20.21 1.92
CA PRO A 260 -5.71 19.49 2.51
C PRO A 260 -5.14 18.42 1.57
N GLY A 261 -3.83 18.35 1.51
CA GLY A 261 -3.17 17.39 0.65
C GLY A 261 -1.75 17.04 1.05
N VAL A 262 -1.24 16.05 0.35
CA VAL A 262 0.05 15.42 0.58
C VAL A 262 0.84 15.50 -0.71
N VAL A 263 2.06 16.00 -0.63
CA VAL A 263 2.95 16.18 -1.76
C VAL A 263 4.13 15.22 -1.60
N TYR A 264 4.31 14.30 -2.54
CA TYR A 264 5.45 13.39 -2.57
C TYR A 264 6.56 13.96 -3.45
N THR A 265 7.76 14.19 -2.89
CA THR A 265 8.93 14.71 -3.61
C THR A 265 10.04 13.67 -3.76
N ALA A 266 10.93 13.91 -4.72
CA ALA A 266 12.00 12.97 -5.09
C ALA A 266 13.17 12.92 -4.10
N GLY A 267 13.22 13.80 -3.08
CA GLY A 267 14.31 13.85 -2.12
C GLY A 267 14.06 14.82 -0.98
N VAL A 268 14.88 14.74 0.07
CA VAL A 268 14.72 15.51 1.31
C VAL A 268 14.80 17.01 1.04
N GLN A 269 15.87 17.49 0.40
CA GLN A 269 16.03 18.91 0.08
C GLN A 269 14.90 19.43 -0.82
N HIS A 270 14.48 18.61 -1.79
CA HIS A 270 13.36 18.92 -2.68
C HIS A 270 12.04 19.09 -1.90
N ALA A 271 11.80 18.28 -0.84
CA ALA A 271 10.64 18.47 0.03
C ALA A 271 10.63 19.86 0.71
N TYR A 272 11.77 20.27 1.26
CA TYR A 272 11.90 21.57 1.93
C TYR A 272 11.73 22.73 0.95
N ASN A 273 12.37 22.66 -0.23
CA ASN A 273 12.28 23.70 -1.26
C ASN A 273 10.86 23.84 -1.83
N VAL A 274 10.15 22.72 -2.00
CA VAL A 274 8.74 22.73 -2.40
C VAL A 274 7.87 23.35 -1.30
N ALA A 275 8.02 22.93 -0.04
CA ALA A 275 7.25 23.53 1.07
C ALA A 275 7.51 25.04 1.21
N GLU A 276 8.75 25.49 1.00
CA GLU A 276 9.08 26.92 0.94
C GLU A 276 8.34 27.63 -0.20
N SER A 277 8.26 27.02 -1.38
CA SER A 277 7.52 27.56 -2.53
C SER A 277 6.02 27.67 -2.25
N PHE A 278 5.44 26.71 -1.53
CA PHE A 278 4.06 26.79 -1.04
C PHE A 278 3.86 27.95 -0.05
N ARG A 279 4.77 28.11 0.92
CA ARG A 279 4.71 29.19 1.91
C ARG A 279 4.92 30.57 1.29
N ALA A 280 5.74 30.68 0.25
CA ALA A 280 5.92 31.91 -0.53
C ALA A 280 4.63 32.37 -1.22
N LEU A 281 3.65 31.46 -1.37
CA LEU A 281 2.31 31.75 -1.86
C LEU A 281 1.25 31.72 -0.75
N ASP A 282 1.63 32.01 0.50
CA ASP A 282 0.75 32.09 1.67
C ASP A 282 -0.05 30.81 1.97
N MET A 283 0.50 29.64 1.61
CA MET A 283 -0.11 28.36 1.96
C MET A 283 0.49 27.78 3.24
N LYS A 284 -0.37 27.16 4.07
CA LYS A 284 0.03 26.44 5.27
C LYS A 284 0.69 25.11 4.91
N ALA A 285 1.98 25.15 4.58
CA ALA A 285 2.73 23.98 4.12
C ALA A 285 3.93 23.67 5.02
N GLU A 286 4.14 22.38 5.29
CA GLU A 286 5.29 21.90 6.07
C GLU A 286 5.94 20.68 5.44
N ALA A 287 7.26 20.57 5.56
CA ALA A 287 8.03 19.46 5.02
C ALA A 287 8.45 18.46 6.12
N VAL A 288 8.35 17.16 5.82
CA VAL A 288 8.81 16.08 6.68
C VAL A 288 9.65 15.06 5.91
N SER A 289 10.63 14.47 6.59
CA SER A 289 11.53 13.46 6.01
C SER A 289 11.94 12.42 7.06
N GLY A 290 12.70 11.41 6.64
CA GLY A 290 13.32 10.44 7.57
C GLY A 290 14.31 11.06 8.56
N GLU A 291 14.75 12.30 8.30
CA GLU A 291 15.65 13.05 9.18
C GLU A 291 14.88 13.88 10.23
N THR A 292 13.56 14.06 10.05
CA THR A 292 12.73 14.79 11.01
C THR A 292 12.67 14.04 12.35
N PRO A 293 13.06 14.67 13.48
CA PRO A 293 13.00 14.04 14.79
C PRO A 293 11.60 13.54 15.14
N LYS A 294 11.48 12.35 15.74
CA LYS A 294 10.18 11.70 16.03
C LYS A 294 9.16 12.60 16.75
N ARG A 295 9.62 13.37 17.74
CA ARG A 295 8.75 14.28 18.51
C ARG A 295 8.21 15.42 17.65
N GLU A 296 9.05 15.93 16.76
CA GLU A 296 8.70 16.99 15.82
C GLU A 296 7.76 16.46 14.74
N LEU A 297 8.06 15.28 14.18
CA LEU A 297 7.17 14.60 13.24
C LEU A 297 5.77 14.40 13.84
N ALA A 298 5.68 13.88 15.07
CA ALA A 298 4.39 13.69 15.74
C ALA A 298 3.60 15.00 15.90
N LYS A 299 4.31 16.11 16.22
CA LYS A 299 3.69 17.44 16.30
C LYS A 299 3.19 17.91 14.93
N ILE A 300 4.02 17.82 13.89
CA ILE A 300 3.64 18.24 12.53
C ILE A 300 2.43 17.45 12.02
N LEU A 301 2.39 16.14 12.27
CA LEU A 301 1.25 15.31 11.90
C LEU A 301 -0.02 15.70 12.67
N ALA A 302 0.10 16.03 13.97
CA ALA A 302 -1.04 16.52 14.75
C ALA A 302 -1.52 17.91 14.27
N ASP A 303 -0.60 18.81 13.94
CA ASP A 303 -0.90 20.15 13.40
C ASP A 303 -1.60 20.03 12.03
N TYR A 304 -1.23 19.04 11.21
CA TYR A 304 -1.94 18.70 9.97
C TYR A 304 -3.37 18.25 10.21
N GLU A 305 -3.59 17.29 11.12
CA GLU A 305 -4.95 16.82 11.45
C GLU A 305 -5.83 17.94 12.02
N ALA A 306 -5.24 18.83 12.83
CA ALA A 306 -5.92 19.99 13.41
C ALA A 306 -6.26 21.09 12.37
N GLY A 307 -5.63 21.07 11.19
CA GLY A 307 -5.79 22.09 10.15
C GLY A 307 -4.97 23.36 10.35
N GLU A 308 -3.93 23.26 11.17
CA GLU A 308 -2.86 24.25 11.21
C GLU A 308 -1.88 24.10 10.04
N ILE A 309 -1.86 22.92 9.41
CA ILE A 309 -1.16 22.64 8.16
C ILE A 309 -2.18 22.09 7.15
N ASP A 310 -2.18 22.66 5.94
CA ASP A 310 -3.03 22.20 4.83
C ASP A 310 -2.24 21.30 3.86
N VAL A 311 -0.94 21.57 3.65
CA VAL A 311 -0.12 20.82 2.69
C VAL A 311 1.07 20.18 3.38
N LEU A 312 1.08 18.85 3.43
CA LEU A 312 2.18 18.07 3.98
C LEU A 312 3.09 17.58 2.86
N VAL A 313 4.30 18.13 2.78
CA VAL A 313 5.30 17.77 1.76
C VAL A 313 6.24 16.72 2.36
N ASN A 314 6.45 15.59 1.67
CA ASN A 314 7.28 14.52 2.20
C ASN A 314 8.22 13.90 1.17
N ALA A 315 9.39 13.48 1.66
CA ALA A 315 10.36 12.68 0.92
C ALA A 315 10.35 11.22 1.42
N GLN A 316 9.60 10.36 0.72
CA GLN A 316 9.52 8.91 0.95
C GLN A 316 9.12 8.46 2.38
N LEU A 317 8.74 9.37 3.27
CA LEU A 317 8.41 9.06 4.66
C LEU A 317 6.97 8.54 4.79
N LEU A 318 6.01 9.19 4.12
CA LEU A 318 4.58 8.95 4.31
C LEU A 318 3.99 7.97 3.27
N ALA A 319 4.85 7.22 2.57
CA ALA A 319 4.39 6.18 1.66
C ALA A 319 3.86 4.95 2.43
N GLU A 320 4.35 4.73 3.64
CA GLU A 320 4.04 3.56 4.47
C GLU A 320 3.74 3.95 5.92
N GLY A 321 2.59 3.51 6.45
CA GLY A 321 2.24 3.64 7.86
C GLY A 321 1.72 5.00 8.32
N TRP A 322 1.22 5.82 7.40
CA TRP A 322 0.44 7.01 7.70
C TRP A 322 -0.83 7.02 6.83
N ASN A 323 -1.98 7.22 7.46
CA ASN A 323 -3.28 7.33 6.81
C ASN A 323 -4.03 8.49 7.46
N SER A 324 -4.50 9.44 6.65
CA SER A 324 -5.21 10.62 7.13
C SER A 324 -6.51 10.79 6.35
N PRO A 325 -7.68 10.65 6.99
CA PRO A 325 -8.97 10.96 6.36
C PRO A 325 -9.08 12.42 5.89
N ARG A 326 -8.25 13.31 6.43
CA ARG A 326 -8.19 14.73 6.03
C ARG A 326 -7.54 14.89 4.65
N ALA A 327 -6.59 14.04 4.28
CA ALA A 327 -5.87 14.16 3.01
C ALA A 327 -6.82 13.92 1.84
N THR A 328 -7.08 14.99 1.07
CA THR A 328 -7.99 14.94 -0.10
C THR A 328 -7.23 14.98 -1.42
N ILE A 329 -6.03 15.58 -1.44
CA ILE A 329 -5.20 15.71 -2.64
C ILE A 329 -3.89 14.94 -2.49
N CYS A 330 -3.58 14.08 -3.46
CA CYS A 330 -2.25 13.46 -3.63
C CYS A 330 -1.53 14.13 -4.80
N MET A 331 -0.52 14.96 -4.51
CA MET A 331 0.34 15.54 -5.54
C MET A 331 1.65 14.76 -5.63
N HIS A 332 1.85 14.06 -6.74
CA HIS A 332 2.96 13.13 -6.91
C HIS A 332 4.07 13.74 -7.78
N LEU A 333 5.05 14.39 -7.15
CA LEU A 333 6.20 15.04 -7.79
C LEU A 333 7.45 14.14 -7.83
N ALA A 334 7.30 12.87 -7.47
CA ALA A 334 8.40 11.91 -7.34
C ALA A 334 8.20 10.72 -8.29
N PRO A 335 8.36 10.88 -9.62
CA PRO A 335 8.19 9.80 -10.59
C PRO A 335 8.82 8.50 -10.11
N THR A 336 8.12 7.39 -10.30
CA THR A 336 8.57 6.05 -9.89
C THR A 336 8.45 5.10 -11.08
N ALA A 337 9.42 4.20 -11.22
CA ALA A 337 9.34 3.10 -12.16
C ALA A 337 8.56 1.89 -11.59
N SER A 338 8.19 1.93 -10.31
CA SER A 338 7.43 0.88 -9.63
C SER A 338 5.93 1.18 -9.58
N LYS A 339 5.13 0.30 -10.19
CA LYS A 339 3.66 0.33 -10.07
C LYS A 339 3.21 0.20 -8.61
N ARG A 340 3.92 -0.60 -7.81
CA ARG A 340 3.64 -0.82 -6.38
C ARG A 340 3.78 0.46 -5.57
N ILE A 341 4.92 1.14 -5.69
CA ILE A 341 5.17 2.40 -5.00
C ILE A 341 4.13 3.46 -5.40
N TYR A 342 3.77 3.52 -6.68
CA TYR A 342 2.73 4.43 -7.17
C TYR A 342 1.37 4.13 -6.52
N GLN A 343 0.92 2.87 -6.50
CA GLN A 343 -0.34 2.46 -5.88
C GLN A 343 -0.34 2.71 -4.36
N GLN A 344 0.78 2.45 -3.68
CA GLN A 344 0.92 2.70 -2.25
C GLN A 344 0.78 4.18 -1.90
N ARG A 345 1.38 5.08 -2.70
CA ARG A 345 1.28 6.54 -2.50
C ARG A 345 -0.13 7.06 -2.78
N VAL A 346 -0.72 6.64 -3.91
CA VAL A 346 -2.05 7.13 -4.33
C VAL A 346 -3.16 6.61 -3.42
N GLY A 347 -3.09 5.34 -2.98
CA GLY A 347 -4.09 4.74 -2.08
C GLY A 347 -4.06 5.24 -0.63
N ARG A 348 -3.30 6.30 -0.31
CA ARG A 348 -3.37 6.98 1.00
C ARG A 348 -4.34 8.17 1.01
N VAL A 349 -4.87 8.54 -0.15
CA VAL A 349 -5.76 9.69 -0.35
C VAL A 349 -7.10 9.21 -0.93
N THR A 350 -7.49 8.00 -0.56
CA THR A 350 -8.71 7.29 -1.00
C THR A 350 -9.44 6.73 0.20
#